data_AF-A0A6J5VNM1-F1
#
_entry.id   AF-A0A6J5VNM1-F1
#
_cell.length_a   1.000
_cell.length_b   1.000
_cell.length_c   1.000
_cell.angle_alpha   90.00
_cell.angle_beta   90.00
_cell.angle_gamma   90.00
#
_symmetry.space_group_name_H-M   'P 1'
#
loop_
_entity.id
_entity.type
_entity.pdbx_description
1 polymer ?
#
loop_
_entity_poly.entity_id
_entity_poly.type
_entity_poly.pdbx_seq_one_letter_code
_entity_poly.pdbx_strand_id
1 'polypeptide(L)'
;MIGWEEYTLITTPDSLNKINFTDVPLSYYAGILGMPGIAAYAGFHKICYPKEGDCVYVSSASGGVGQLVGQFAKLMGCYVVGSASTKEKVDLLKHKMGFDEAFNYKEEHDLGSALRRYFPQGIDIYFDNVGGHMLDEVILHMKVHGRIALCGMISQYNIEKPEGVRNMFSLIMNRIEMKGFVENDFGHVYPELVELCIKEPHVTKFRIIRTHFGADWTVCTSTLQSRNLT
;
A
#
# COMPACT_ATOMS: atom_id res chain seq x y z
N MET A 1 19.71 4.71 15.32
CA MET A 1 18.39 4.09 15.55
C MET A 1 17.63 5.04 16.46
N ILE A 2 16.41 5.43 16.08
CA ILE A 2 15.56 6.29 16.91
C ILE A 2 14.93 5.40 17.99
N GLY A 3 15.11 5.75 19.27
CA GLY A 3 14.59 4.97 20.39
C GLY A 3 13.10 5.22 20.64
N TRP A 4 12.45 4.28 21.32
CA TRP A 4 11.14 4.52 21.93
C TRP A 4 11.37 5.14 23.31
N GLU A 5 11.55 6.45 23.33
CA GLU A 5 11.94 7.24 24.51
C GLU A 5 11.50 8.71 24.33
N GLU A 6 11.57 9.51 25.39
CA GLU A 6 11.19 10.93 25.31
C GLU A 6 12.21 11.78 24.53
N TYR A 7 13.50 11.42 24.59
CA TYR A 7 14.59 12.13 23.90
C TYR A 7 15.65 11.13 23.41
N THR A 8 16.05 11.25 22.14
CA THR A 8 17.14 10.45 21.55
C THR A 8 18.30 11.35 21.14
N LEU A 9 19.52 11.00 21.55
CA LEU A 9 20.75 11.60 20.98
C LEU A 9 21.14 10.85 19.70
N ILE A 10 21.03 11.52 18.55
CA ILE A 10 21.41 10.95 17.25
C ILE A 10 22.86 11.33 16.93
N THR A 11 23.75 10.33 16.96
CA THR A 11 25.19 10.52 16.72
C THR A 11 25.56 10.56 15.22
N THR A 12 24.63 10.20 14.33
CA THR A 12 24.80 10.14 12.87
C THR A 12 23.67 10.89 12.17
N PRO A 13 23.73 12.23 12.09
CA PRO A 13 22.62 13.07 11.64
C PRO A 13 22.33 12.96 10.13
N ASP A 14 23.27 12.44 9.32
CA ASP A 14 23.11 12.31 7.86
C ASP A 14 21.95 11.38 7.45
N SER A 15 21.47 10.55 8.38
CA SER A 15 20.30 9.68 8.20
C SER A 15 18.96 10.41 8.38
N LEU A 16 18.98 11.68 8.78
CA LEU A 16 17.78 12.47 9.04
C LEU A 16 17.38 13.31 7.83
N ASN A 17 16.08 13.31 7.55
CA ASN A 17 15.50 14.21 6.57
C ASN A 17 14.94 15.44 7.27
N LYS A 18 15.38 16.62 6.83
CA LYS A 18 14.82 17.89 7.31
C LYS A 18 13.38 18.03 6.81
N ILE A 19 12.45 18.29 7.72
CA ILE A 19 11.07 18.64 7.40
C ILE A 19 11.05 20.04 6.77
N ASN A 20 10.64 20.10 5.50
CA ASN A 20 10.57 21.35 4.75
C ASN A 20 9.14 21.91 4.63
N PHE A 21 8.11 21.08 4.83
CA PHE A 21 6.69 21.50 4.75
C PHE A 21 6.03 21.37 6.11
N THR A 22 5.80 22.51 6.77
CA THR A 22 5.17 22.59 8.09
C THR A 22 3.67 22.93 8.02
N ASP A 23 3.14 23.18 6.82
CA ASP A 23 1.72 23.49 6.60
C ASP A 23 0.81 22.26 6.70
N VAL A 24 1.40 21.08 6.92
CA VAL A 24 0.72 19.80 7.16
C VAL A 24 1.00 19.28 8.57
N PRO A 25 0.13 18.44 9.16
CA PRO A 25 0.38 17.88 10.48
C PRO A 25 1.69 17.09 10.53
N LEU A 26 2.58 17.38 11.49
CA LEU A 26 3.91 16.72 11.60
C LEU A 26 3.83 15.19 11.62
N SER A 27 2.74 14.63 12.15
CA SER A 27 2.49 13.18 12.13
C SER A 27 2.44 12.56 10.73
N TYR A 28 2.27 13.34 9.66
CA TYR A 28 2.28 12.85 8.29
C TYR A 28 3.66 12.33 7.87
N TYR A 29 4.72 12.86 8.46
CA TYR A 29 6.09 12.39 8.24
C TYR A 29 6.38 11.03 8.87
N ALA A 30 5.48 10.51 9.72
CA ALA A 30 5.48 9.12 10.18
C ALA A 30 4.65 8.19 9.26
N GLY A 31 3.97 8.73 8.24
CA GLY A 31 3.06 8.02 7.35
C GLY A 31 3.23 8.43 5.88
N ILE A 32 2.26 9.14 5.31
CA ILE A 32 2.22 9.50 3.88
C ILE A 32 3.42 10.31 3.37
N LEU A 33 4.03 11.15 4.22
CA LEU A 33 5.23 11.93 3.89
C LEU A 33 6.51 11.30 4.46
N GLY A 34 6.40 10.08 4.98
CA GLY A 34 7.50 9.31 5.53
C GLY A 34 7.73 8.01 4.76
N MET A 35 8.39 7.06 5.43
CA MET A 35 8.71 5.74 4.89
C MET A 35 7.50 5.04 4.25
N PRO A 36 6.31 4.94 4.88
CA PRO A 36 5.16 4.26 4.26
C PRO A 36 4.69 4.90 2.95
N GLY A 37 4.74 6.23 2.85
CA GLY A 37 4.39 6.95 1.63
C GLY A 37 5.39 6.72 0.50
N ILE A 38 6.69 6.76 0.81
CA ILE A 38 7.76 6.46 -0.16
C ILE A 38 7.60 5.04 -0.68
N ALA A 39 7.39 4.06 0.21
CA ALA A 39 7.21 2.67 -0.16
C ALA A 39 5.97 2.47 -1.07
N ALA A 40 4.84 3.09 -0.71
CA ALA A 40 3.62 3.03 -1.50
C ALA A 40 3.80 3.66 -2.90
N TYR A 41 4.42 4.85 -2.97
CA TYR A 41 4.64 5.58 -4.22
C TYR A 41 5.63 4.84 -5.12
N ALA A 42 6.78 4.44 -4.59
CA ALA A 42 7.80 3.71 -5.32
C ALA A 42 7.28 2.37 -5.85
N GLY A 43 6.70 1.54 -4.96
CA GLY A 43 6.16 0.25 -5.35
C GLY A 43 5.03 0.37 -6.37
N PHE A 44 4.12 1.32 -6.19
CA PHE A 44 2.99 1.44 -7.12
C PHE A 44 3.43 2.08 -8.44
N HIS A 45 4.07 3.25 -8.44
CA HIS A 45 4.36 3.97 -9.68
C HIS A 45 5.64 3.52 -10.39
N LYS A 46 6.67 3.10 -9.66
CA LYS A 46 7.99 2.75 -10.24
C LYS A 46 8.22 1.25 -10.37
N ILE A 47 7.45 0.41 -9.69
CA ILE A 47 7.52 -1.07 -9.85
C ILE A 47 6.36 -1.58 -10.67
N CYS A 48 5.12 -1.16 -10.37
CA CYS A 48 3.96 -1.67 -11.08
C CYS A 48 3.62 -0.94 -12.38
N TYR A 49 4.10 0.29 -12.58
CA TYR A 49 3.79 1.14 -13.76
C TYR A 49 2.29 1.09 -14.16
N PRO A 50 1.39 1.49 -13.25
CA PRO A 50 -0.06 1.40 -13.39
C PRO A 50 -0.60 2.19 -14.59
N LYS A 51 -1.69 1.70 -15.15
CA LYS A 51 -2.47 2.31 -16.23
C LYS A 51 -3.92 2.44 -15.79
N GLU A 52 -4.61 3.44 -16.34
CA GLU A 52 -6.05 3.56 -16.18
C GLU A 52 -6.75 2.25 -16.61
N GLY A 53 -7.72 1.81 -15.81
CA GLY A 53 -8.44 0.56 -16.04
C GLY A 53 -7.73 -0.73 -15.55
N ASP A 54 -6.49 -0.66 -15.05
CA ASP A 54 -5.85 -1.83 -14.43
C ASP A 54 -6.68 -2.37 -13.24
N CYS A 55 -6.76 -3.70 -13.12
CA CYS A 55 -7.28 -4.38 -11.94
C CYS A 55 -6.16 -4.56 -10.90
N VAL A 56 -6.29 -3.89 -9.75
CA VAL A 56 -5.27 -3.84 -8.69
C VAL A 56 -5.76 -4.60 -7.45
N TYR A 57 -4.97 -5.56 -7.00
CA TYR A 57 -5.13 -6.20 -5.70
C TYR A 57 -4.08 -5.71 -4.71
N VAL A 58 -4.51 -5.36 -3.49
CA VAL A 58 -3.62 -4.95 -2.39
C VAL A 58 -3.85 -5.86 -1.19
N SER A 59 -2.81 -6.58 -0.76
CA SER A 59 -2.86 -7.34 0.50
C SER A 59 -2.48 -6.45 1.69
N SER A 60 -3.00 -6.74 2.87
CA SER A 60 -2.87 -5.85 4.06
C SER A 60 -3.32 -4.41 3.75
N ALA A 61 -4.41 -4.27 2.99
CA ALA A 61 -4.79 -3.01 2.36
C ALA A 61 -5.14 -1.89 3.35
N SER A 62 -5.53 -2.24 4.58
CA SER A 62 -5.83 -1.25 5.63
C SER A 62 -4.59 -0.76 6.39
N GLY A 63 -3.40 -1.31 6.12
CA GLY A 63 -2.16 -0.94 6.79
C GLY A 63 -1.56 0.40 6.32
N GLY A 64 -0.41 0.77 6.87
CA GLY A 64 0.27 2.04 6.57
C GLY A 64 0.58 2.25 5.08
N VAL A 65 1.15 1.23 4.42
CA VAL A 65 1.46 1.28 2.98
C VAL A 65 0.23 0.99 2.14
N GLY A 66 -0.49 -0.10 2.45
CA GLY A 66 -1.62 -0.59 1.64
C GLY A 66 -2.73 0.44 1.43
N GLN A 67 -3.02 1.26 2.46
CA GLN A 67 -4.09 2.26 2.36
C GLN A 67 -3.74 3.38 1.36
N LEU A 68 -2.44 3.68 1.22
CA LEU A 68 -1.94 4.70 0.30
C LEU A 68 -1.91 4.16 -1.13
N VAL A 69 -1.43 2.93 -1.31
CA VAL A 69 -1.43 2.25 -2.63
C VAL A 69 -2.83 2.21 -3.23
N GLY A 70 -3.83 1.80 -2.45
CA GLY A 70 -5.21 1.76 -2.97
C GLY A 70 -5.73 3.13 -3.38
N GLN A 71 -5.42 4.17 -2.61
CA GLN A 71 -5.82 5.54 -2.95
C GLN A 71 -5.08 6.06 -4.19
N PHE A 72 -3.78 5.77 -4.34
CA PHE A 72 -3.03 6.07 -5.57
C PHE A 72 -3.64 5.37 -6.78
N ALA A 73 -3.99 4.08 -6.64
CA ALA A 73 -4.62 3.32 -7.71
C ALA A 73 -6.00 3.90 -8.10
N LYS A 74 -6.82 4.30 -7.12
CA LYS A 74 -8.10 4.96 -7.41
C LYS A 74 -7.93 6.29 -8.12
N LEU A 75 -6.93 7.10 -7.76
CA LEU A 75 -6.64 8.35 -8.46
C LEU A 75 -6.18 8.14 -9.91
N MET A 76 -5.57 7.00 -10.20
CA MET A 76 -5.17 6.60 -11.56
C MET A 76 -6.28 5.94 -12.37
N GLY A 77 -7.51 5.88 -11.86
CA GLY A 77 -8.64 5.26 -12.56
C GLY A 77 -8.57 3.73 -12.61
N CYS A 78 -7.87 3.10 -11.67
CA CYS A 78 -7.85 1.64 -11.54
C CYS A 78 -9.11 1.10 -10.84
N TYR A 79 -9.41 -0.17 -11.09
CA TYR A 79 -10.31 -0.97 -10.26
C TYR A 79 -9.49 -1.61 -9.13
N VAL A 80 -9.87 -1.40 -7.87
CA VAL A 80 -9.04 -1.71 -6.70
C VAL A 80 -9.79 -2.57 -5.70
N VAL A 81 -9.20 -3.72 -5.37
CA VAL A 81 -9.69 -4.62 -4.33
C VAL A 81 -8.65 -4.80 -3.23
N GLY A 82 -9.08 -4.74 -1.98
CA GLY A 82 -8.21 -4.89 -0.82
C GLY A 82 -8.59 -6.07 0.06
N SER A 83 -7.61 -6.73 0.68
CA SER A 83 -7.88 -7.67 1.77
C SER A 83 -7.44 -7.13 3.12
N ALA A 84 -8.24 -7.42 4.16
CA ALA A 84 -7.95 -7.07 5.54
C ALA A 84 -8.39 -8.18 6.50
N SER A 85 -8.08 -8.04 7.79
CA SER A 85 -8.23 -9.10 8.78
C SER A 85 -9.52 -9.06 9.60
N THR A 86 -10.35 -8.03 9.45
CA THR A 86 -11.61 -7.85 10.19
C THR A 86 -12.64 -7.13 9.32
N LYS A 87 -13.92 -7.30 9.64
CA LYS A 87 -15.03 -6.62 8.95
C LYS A 87 -14.90 -5.10 9.02
N GLU A 88 -14.49 -4.54 10.15
CA GLU A 88 -14.36 -3.09 10.32
C GLU A 88 -13.30 -2.51 9.38
N LYS A 89 -12.19 -3.23 9.19
CA LYS A 89 -11.14 -2.82 8.25
C LYS A 89 -11.60 -2.94 6.80
N VAL A 90 -12.45 -3.93 6.48
CA VAL A 90 -13.08 -4.05 5.16
C VAL A 90 -14.02 -2.87 4.90
N ASP A 91 -14.88 -2.55 5.86
CA ASP A 91 -15.81 -1.41 5.78
C ASP A 91 -15.02 -0.08 5.64
N LEU A 92 -13.87 0.04 6.31
CA LEU A 92 -12.96 1.18 6.18
C LEU A 92 -12.44 1.35 4.75
N LEU A 93 -11.99 0.25 4.13
CA LEU A 93 -11.45 0.25 2.77
C LEU A 93 -12.49 0.73 1.76
N LYS A 94 -13.70 0.17 1.82
CA LYS A 94 -14.80 0.52 0.90
C LYS A 94 -15.32 1.93 1.13
N HIS A 95 -15.68 2.27 2.38
CA HIS A 95 -16.44 3.50 2.65
C HIS A 95 -15.57 4.72 2.91
N LYS A 96 -14.35 4.53 3.42
CA LYS A 96 -13.45 5.65 3.71
C LYS A 96 -12.36 5.79 2.67
N MET A 97 -11.72 4.70 2.23
CA MET A 97 -10.55 4.76 1.35
C MET A 97 -10.88 4.67 -0.15
N GLY A 98 -12.13 4.37 -0.50
CA GLY A 98 -12.62 4.40 -1.88
C GLY A 98 -12.23 3.19 -2.72
N PHE A 99 -11.83 2.08 -2.08
CA PHE A 99 -11.67 0.79 -2.75
C PHE A 99 -13.02 0.37 -3.34
N ASP A 100 -12.99 -0.22 -4.55
CA ASP A 100 -14.22 -0.71 -5.19
C ASP A 100 -14.77 -1.89 -4.41
N GLU A 101 -13.90 -2.82 -4.04
CA GLU A 101 -14.25 -3.98 -3.22
C GLU A 101 -13.20 -4.26 -2.14
N ALA A 102 -13.61 -4.97 -1.09
CA ALA A 102 -12.69 -5.48 -0.09
C ALA A 102 -13.27 -6.71 0.61
N PHE A 103 -12.41 -7.58 1.12
CA PHE A 103 -12.84 -8.80 1.82
C PHE A 103 -11.98 -9.13 3.04
N ASN A 104 -12.58 -9.83 4.00
CA ASN A 104 -11.90 -10.32 5.18
C ASN A 104 -11.26 -11.68 4.86
N TYR A 105 -9.94 -11.72 4.67
CA TYR A 105 -9.26 -12.96 4.26
C TYR A 105 -9.36 -14.08 5.30
N LYS A 106 -9.69 -13.77 6.57
CA LYS A 106 -9.87 -14.78 7.63
C LYS A 106 -11.22 -15.50 7.57
N GLU A 107 -12.20 -14.90 6.90
CA GLU A 107 -13.55 -15.46 6.73
C GLU A 107 -13.68 -16.25 5.42
N GLU A 108 -12.66 -16.19 4.55
CA GLU A 108 -12.63 -16.93 3.30
C GLU A 108 -12.11 -18.35 3.51
N HIS A 109 -12.95 -19.35 3.26
CA HIS A 109 -12.54 -20.76 3.28
C HIS A 109 -11.64 -21.14 2.10
N ASP A 110 -11.83 -20.48 0.94
CA ASP A 110 -11.06 -20.69 -0.27
C ASP A 110 -10.67 -19.33 -0.87
N LEU A 111 -9.39 -18.98 -0.74
CA LEU A 111 -8.87 -17.70 -1.20
C LEU A 111 -8.99 -17.58 -2.73
N GLY A 112 -8.79 -18.67 -3.48
CA GLY A 112 -8.91 -18.66 -4.93
C GLY A 112 -10.32 -18.29 -5.41
N SER A 113 -11.35 -18.81 -4.75
CA SER A 113 -12.74 -18.43 -5.03
C SER A 113 -13.02 -16.98 -4.65
N ALA A 114 -12.47 -16.49 -3.54
CA ALA A 114 -12.57 -15.09 -3.19
C ALA A 114 -11.98 -14.19 -4.30
N LEU A 115 -10.77 -14.49 -4.75
CA LEU A 115 -10.11 -13.74 -5.83
C LEU A 115 -10.93 -13.78 -7.12
N ARG A 116 -11.47 -14.93 -7.54
CA ARG A 116 -12.33 -15.02 -8.74
C ARG A 116 -13.62 -14.19 -8.63
N ARG A 117 -14.22 -14.09 -7.44
CA ARG A 117 -15.43 -13.27 -7.24
C ARG A 117 -15.17 -11.79 -7.49
N TYR A 118 -14.02 -11.28 -7.05
CA TYR A 118 -13.67 -9.87 -7.21
C TYR A 118 -12.89 -9.57 -8.49
N PHE A 119 -12.21 -10.56 -9.06
CA PHE A 119 -11.40 -10.44 -10.28
C PHE A 119 -11.80 -11.52 -11.31
N PRO A 120 -13.03 -11.48 -11.86
CA PRO A 120 -13.47 -12.48 -12.83
C PRO A 120 -12.64 -12.48 -14.12
N GLN A 121 -11.94 -11.38 -14.43
CA GLN A 121 -11.03 -11.25 -15.57
C GLN A 121 -9.54 -11.34 -15.18
N GLY A 122 -9.23 -11.58 -13.91
CA GLY A 122 -7.87 -11.62 -13.37
C GLY A 122 -7.32 -10.26 -12.92
N ILE A 123 -6.08 -10.29 -12.42
CA ILE A 123 -5.39 -9.19 -11.74
C ILE A 123 -4.25 -8.65 -12.61
N ASP A 124 -4.23 -7.35 -12.87
CA ASP A 124 -3.14 -6.68 -13.60
C ASP A 124 -1.97 -6.34 -12.67
N ILE A 125 -2.27 -5.90 -11.45
CA ILE A 125 -1.28 -5.50 -10.45
C ILE A 125 -1.60 -6.17 -9.11
N TYR A 126 -0.61 -6.84 -8.52
CA TYR A 126 -0.65 -7.23 -7.12
C TYR A 126 0.40 -6.46 -6.33
N PHE A 127 -0.04 -5.67 -5.36
CA PHE A 127 0.84 -5.05 -4.37
C PHE A 127 0.90 -5.94 -3.13
N ASP A 128 2.01 -6.67 -2.98
CA ASP A 128 2.18 -7.69 -1.95
C ASP A 128 2.84 -7.13 -0.69
N ASN A 129 2.08 -7.14 0.41
CA ASN A 129 2.56 -6.84 1.76
C ASN A 129 2.60 -8.09 2.66
N VAL A 130 2.17 -9.24 2.16
CA VAL A 130 1.84 -10.42 2.98
C VAL A 130 2.70 -11.63 2.67
N GLY A 131 2.96 -11.96 1.41
CA GLY A 131 3.68 -13.18 1.02
C GLY A 131 2.90 -14.47 1.32
N GLY A 132 3.63 -15.59 1.43
CA GLY A 132 3.09 -16.90 1.83
C GLY A 132 1.96 -17.42 0.93
N HIS A 133 0.99 -18.11 1.53
CA HIS A 133 -0.19 -18.65 0.83
C HIS A 133 -0.95 -17.59 0.00
N MET A 134 -1.02 -16.34 0.47
CA MET A 134 -1.68 -15.26 -0.27
C MET A 134 -1.00 -15.01 -1.61
N LEU A 135 0.33 -14.86 -1.60
CA LEU A 135 1.11 -14.67 -2.83
C LEU A 135 1.02 -15.89 -3.74
N ASP A 136 1.16 -17.10 -3.19
CA ASP A 136 1.14 -18.34 -3.95
C ASP A 136 -0.18 -18.52 -4.70
N GLU A 137 -1.31 -18.16 -4.06
CA GLU A 137 -2.62 -18.20 -4.70
C GLU A 137 -2.79 -17.08 -5.74
N VAL A 138 -2.47 -15.82 -5.41
CA VAL A 138 -2.68 -14.67 -6.31
C VAL A 138 -1.97 -14.84 -7.66
N ILE A 139 -0.78 -15.45 -7.68
CA ILE A 139 -0.02 -15.74 -8.90
C ILE A 139 -0.88 -16.48 -9.95
N LEU A 140 -1.79 -17.35 -9.53
CA LEU A 140 -2.70 -18.11 -10.42
C LEU A 140 -3.79 -17.25 -11.06
N HIS A 141 -4.11 -16.09 -10.48
CA HIS A 141 -5.17 -15.18 -10.94
C HIS A 141 -4.63 -13.93 -11.64
N MET A 142 -3.31 -13.82 -11.78
CA MET A 142 -2.68 -12.74 -12.53
C MET A 142 -2.98 -12.84 -14.02
N LYS A 143 -3.25 -11.70 -14.64
CA LYS A 143 -3.37 -11.57 -16.09
C LYS A 143 -2.02 -11.73 -16.78
N VAL A 144 -2.09 -11.92 -18.09
CA VAL A 144 -0.94 -11.86 -18.99
C VAL A 144 -0.26 -10.48 -18.85
N HIS A 145 1.05 -10.46 -18.65
CA HIS A 145 1.85 -9.27 -18.37
C HIS A 145 1.48 -8.55 -17.07
N GLY A 146 0.89 -9.27 -16.11
CA GLY A 146 0.65 -8.78 -14.76
C GLY A 146 1.95 -8.41 -14.02
N ARG A 147 1.83 -7.55 -13.02
CA ARG A 147 2.97 -7.04 -12.24
C ARG A 147 2.75 -7.26 -10.75
N ILE A 148 3.76 -7.75 -10.06
CA ILE A 148 3.75 -8.00 -8.62
C ILE A 148 4.86 -7.19 -7.98
N ALA A 149 4.50 -6.19 -7.17
CA ALA A 149 5.44 -5.47 -6.31
C ALA A 149 5.52 -6.18 -4.96
N LEU A 150 6.68 -6.79 -4.65
CA LEU A 150 6.95 -7.39 -3.35
C LEU A 150 7.44 -6.30 -2.39
N CYS A 151 6.51 -5.66 -1.67
CA CYS A 151 6.81 -4.63 -0.69
C CYS A 151 7.17 -5.22 0.68
N GLY A 152 6.54 -6.34 1.05
CA GLY A 152 6.79 -7.01 2.31
C GLY A 152 6.11 -8.36 2.36
N MET A 153 6.55 -9.20 3.31
CA MET A 153 6.00 -10.53 3.52
C MET A 153 5.66 -10.73 5.00
N ILE A 154 4.73 -9.92 5.53
CA ILE A 154 4.46 -9.86 6.98
C ILE A 154 4.02 -11.21 7.57
N SER A 155 3.46 -12.11 6.76
CA SER A 155 3.11 -13.47 7.21
C SER A 155 4.32 -14.35 7.51
N GLN A 156 5.49 -13.99 6.99
CA GLN A 156 6.69 -14.83 6.99
C GLN A 156 7.77 -14.37 7.98
N TYR A 157 7.68 -13.17 8.54
CA TYR A 157 8.77 -12.60 9.38
C TYR A 157 8.96 -13.29 10.73
N ASN A 158 7.89 -13.83 11.32
CA ASN A 158 7.88 -14.35 12.69
C ASN A 158 7.63 -15.86 12.76
N ILE A 159 7.98 -16.60 11.71
CA ILE A 159 7.82 -18.06 11.65
C ILE A 159 9.18 -18.74 11.44
N GLU A 160 9.37 -19.90 12.07
CA GLU A 160 10.66 -20.63 12.00
C GLU A 160 10.95 -21.17 10.61
N LYS A 161 9.90 -21.60 9.90
CA LYS A 161 10.00 -22.18 8.56
C LYS A 161 9.08 -21.43 7.59
N PRO A 162 9.63 -20.55 6.74
CA PRO A 162 8.87 -19.85 5.72
C PRO A 162 8.13 -20.79 4.78
N GLU A 163 6.94 -20.38 4.37
CA GLU A 163 6.15 -21.04 3.34
C GLU A 163 6.79 -20.80 1.97
N GLY A 164 6.94 -21.88 1.18
CA GLY A 164 7.43 -21.76 -0.19
C GLY A 164 6.32 -21.37 -1.15
N VAL A 165 6.63 -20.47 -2.10
CA VAL A 165 5.79 -20.17 -3.26
C VAL A 165 5.98 -21.28 -4.30
N ARG A 166 4.89 -21.97 -4.66
CA ARG A 166 4.90 -23.19 -5.50
C ARG A 166 4.42 -22.94 -6.91
N ASN A 167 3.60 -21.92 -7.14
CA ASN A 167 2.96 -21.64 -8.43
C ASN A 167 3.84 -20.83 -9.39
N MET A 168 5.18 -20.91 -9.26
CA MET A 168 6.11 -20.07 -10.02
C MET A 168 6.07 -20.30 -11.54
N PHE A 169 5.61 -21.47 -11.98
CA PHE A 169 5.44 -21.76 -13.41
C PHE A 169 4.46 -20.78 -14.10
N SER A 170 3.48 -20.25 -13.37
CA SER A 170 2.55 -19.25 -13.88
C SER A 170 3.23 -17.94 -14.25
N LEU A 171 4.39 -17.60 -13.66
CA LEU A 171 5.14 -16.41 -14.09
C LEU A 171 5.60 -16.55 -15.54
N ILE A 172 5.98 -17.75 -15.95
CA ILE A 172 6.37 -18.04 -17.35
C ILE A 172 5.13 -18.00 -18.23
N MET A 173 4.08 -18.72 -17.85
CA MET A 173 2.86 -18.85 -18.65
C MET A 173 2.11 -17.53 -18.81
N ASN A 174 2.23 -16.64 -17.83
CA ASN A 174 1.60 -15.32 -17.83
C ASN A 174 2.56 -14.16 -18.15
N ARG A 175 3.87 -14.41 -18.25
CA ARG A 175 4.93 -13.37 -18.39
C ARG A 175 4.79 -12.28 -17.33
N ILE A 176 4.60 -12.72 -16.09
CA ILE A 176 4.41 -11.85 -14.93
C ILE A 176 5.77 -11.27 -14.54
N GLU A 177 5.83 -9.96 -14.32
CA GLU A 177 6.96 -9.35 -13.64
C GLU A 177 6.72 -9.41 -12.13
N MET A 178 7.60 -10.08 -11.40
CA MET A 178 7.57 -10.12 -9.93
C MET A 178 8.87 -9.50 -9.41
N LYS A 179 8.76 -8.37 -8.72
CA LYS A 179 9.92 -7.54 -8.37
C LYS A 179 9.82 -7.05 -6.93
N GLY A 180 10.86 -7.37 -6.15
CA GLY A 180 11.08 -6.77 -4.85
C GLY A 180 11.70 -5.38 -4.97
N PHE A 181 11.46 -4.55 -3.96
CA PHE A 181 12.04 -3.23 -3.85
C PHE A 181 12.24 -2.86 -2.37
N VAL A 182 13.18 -1.96 -2.10
CA VAL A 182 13.42 -1.40 -0.78
C VAL A 182 13.30 0.12 -0.91
N GLU A 183 12.48 0.74 -0.08
CA GLU A 183 12.13 2.15 -0.17
C GLU A 183 13.33 3.08 -0.03
N ASN A 184 14.37 2.65 0.67
CA ASN A 184 15.64 3.39 0.81
C ASN A 184 16.30 3.67 -0.55
N ASP A 185 16.10 2.81 -1.55
CA ASP A 185 16.64 3.02 -2.91
C ASP A 185 15.86 4.10 -3.69
N PHE A 186 14.73 4.55 -3.16
CA PHE A 186 13.79 5.45 -3.82
C PHE A 186 13.73 6.85 -3.21
N GLY A 187 14.77 7.28 -2.48
CA GLY A 187 14.83 8.66 -1.96
C GLY A 187 14.63 9.74 -3.03
N HIS A 188 15.01 9.45 -4.27
CA HIS A 188 14.84 10.33 -5.43
C HIS A 188 13.36 10.60 -5.82
N VAL A 189 12.40 9.76 -5.42
CA VAL A 189 10.96 9.95 -5.73
C VAL A 189 10.26 10.86 -4.73
N TYR A 190 10.93 11.23 -3.62
CA TYR A 190 10.32 12.03 -2.56
C TYR A 190 9.72 13.36 -3.05
N PRO A 191 10.38 14.14 -3.92
CA PRO A 191 9.78 15.35 -4.48
C PRO A 191 8.48 15.09 -5.25
N GLU A 192 8.42 13.98 -6.01
CA GLU A 192 7.22 13.59 -6.77
C GLU A 192 6.07 13.18 -5.82
N LEU A 193 6.38 12.44 -4.75
CA LEU A 193 5.41 12.08 -3.70
C LEU A 193 4.83 13.34 -3.02
N VAL A 194 5.70 14.29 -2.64
CA VAL A 194 5.28 15.55 -2.02
C VAL A 194 4.39 16.35 -2.96
N GLU A 195 4.77 16.45 -4.24
CA GLU A 195 3.97 17.13 -5.25
C GLU A 195 2.58 16.50 -5.39
N LEU A 196 2.52 15.17 -5.51
CA LEU A 196 1.26 14.42 -5.54
C LEU A 196 0.43 14.70 -4.28
N CYS A 197 1.03 14.72 -3.08
CA CYS A 197 0.30 14.85 -1.82
C CYS A 197 -0.10 16.28 -1.44
N ILE A 198 0.62 17.31 -1.90
CA ILE A 198 0.45 18.69 -1.43
C ILE A 198 -0.11 19.62 -2.51
N LYS A 199 0.31 19.46 -3.77
CA LYS A 199 0.05 20.47 -4.82
C LYS A 199 -1.16 20.20 -5.69
N GLU A 200 -1.62 18.95 -5.75
CA GLU A 200 -2.77 18.59 -6.59
C GLU A 200 -4.10 18.99 -5.92
N PRO A 201 -4.92 19.88 -6.52
CA PRO A 201 -6.17 20.35 -5.92
C PRO A 201 -7.20 19.22 -5.68
N HIS A 202 -7.09 18.12 -6.44
CA HIS A 202 -7.94 16.93 -6.32
C HIS A 202 -7.51 15.94 -5.20
N VAL A 203 -6.31 16.14 -4.65
CA VAL A 203 -5.69 15.32 -3.60
C VAL A 203 -6.16 15.72 -2.18
N THR A 204 -7.02 16.74 -2.10
CA THR A 204 -7.94 16.98 -0.96
C THR A 204 -8.77 15.76 -0.52
N LYS A 205 -8.77 14.67 -1.31
CA LYS A 205 -9.52 13.44 -1.05
C LYS A 205 -8.72 12.32 -0.37
N PHE A 206 -7.39 12.45 -0.15
CA PHE A 206 -6.68 11.43 0.61
C PHE A 206 -7.20 11.38 2.04
N ARG A 207 -7.66 10.21 2.45
CA ARG A 207 -8.11 9.91 3.79
C ARG A 207 -7.06 9.01 4.43
N ILE A 208 -6.16 9.65 5.16
CA ILE A 208 -5.16 8.95 5.96
C ILE A 208 -5.82 8.55 7.26
N ILE A 209 -5.90 7.25 7.51
CA ILE A 209 -6.50 6.72 8.72
C ILE A 209 -5.37 6.18 9.58
N ARG A 210 -5.21 6.77 10.76
CA ARG A 210 -4.24 6.28 11.76
C ARG A 210 -4.72 4.93 12.26
N THR A 211 -4.11 3.86 11.77
CA THR A 211 -4.25 2.54 12.37
C THR A 211 -3.42 2.50 13.65
N HIS A 212 -4.06 2.65 14.80
CA HIS A 212 -3.40 2.34 16.06
C HIS A 212 -3.28 0.81 16.19
N PHE A 213 -2.12 0.33 16.64
CA PHE A 213 -2.01 -1.00 17.22
C PHE A 213 -2.66 -0.94 18.62
N GLY A 214 -4.00 -0.94 18.68
CA GLY A 214 -4.77 -0.76 19.92
C GLY A 214 -6.12 -0.08 19.67
N ALA A 215 -7.13 -0.44 20.46
CA ALA A 215 -8.56 -0.39 20.14
C ALA A 215 -9.25 0.99 19.99
N ASP A 216 -8.54 2.12 19.96
CA ASP A 216 -9.17 3.45 19.89
C ASP A 216 -8.82 4.21 18.60
N TRP A 217 -9.85 4.45 17.78
CA TRP A 217 -9.75 5.08 16.47
C TRP A 217 -10.05 6.57 16.55
N THR A 218 -9.04 7.42 16.36
CA THR A 218 -9.26 8.84 16.02
C THR A 218 -9.11 9.05 14.53
N VAL A 219 -10.21 9.35 13.84
CA VAL A 219 -10.19 9.73 12.43
C VAL A 219 -9.69 11.17 12.32
N CYS A 220 -8.44 11.37 11.93
CA CYS A 220 -7.98 12.69 11.45
C CYS A 220 -8.43 12.87 10.00
N THR A 221 -9.65 13.39 9.81
CA THR A 221 -10.06 13.94 8.52
C THR A 221 -9.47 15.34 8.35
N SER A 222 -8.16 15.46 8.13
CA SER A 222 -7.64 16.74 7.67
C SER A 222 -7.83 16.82 6.16
N THR A 223 -8.87 17.53 5.75
CA THR A 223 -8.99 18.02 4.38
C THR A 223 -7.87 19.02 4.16
N LEU A 224 -7.01 18.81 3.16
CA LEU A 224 -6.01 19.79 2.74
C LEU A 224 -6.74 21.01 2.15
N GLN A 225 -7.22 21.95 2.98
CA GLN A 225 -7.80 23.18 2.43
C GLN A 225 -6.68 23.96 1.73
N SER A 226 -6.74 24.02 0.40
CA SER A 226 -5.96 24.93 -0.41
C SER A 226 -6.26 26.36 0.05
N ARG A 227 -5.35 26.97 0.80
CA ARG A 227 -5.38 28.43 0.93
C ARG A 227 -4.78 28.99 -0.35
N ASN A 228 -5.60 29.74 -1.07
CA ASN A 228 -5.19 30.49 -2.26
C ASN A 228 -3.90 31.25 -1.96
N LEU A 229 -2.86 30.98 -2.74
CA LEU A 229 -1.66 31.81 -2.81
C LEU A 229 -2.06 33.07 -3.59
N THR A 230 -2.24 34.19 -2.88
CA THR A 230 -2.10 35.54 -3.43
C THR A 230 -0.72 36.07 -3.11
#